data_AF-A0A7X2ISN8-F1
#
_entry.id   AF-A0A7X2ISN8-F1
#
_cell.length_a   1.000
_cell.length_b   1.000
_cell.length_c   1.000
_cell.angle_alpha   90.00
_cell.angle_beta   90.00
_cell.angle_gamma   90.00
#
_symmetry.space_group_name_H-M   'P 1'
#
loop_
_entity.id
_entity.type
_entity.pdbx_description
1 polymer ?
#
loop_
_entity_poly.entity_id
_entity_poly.type
_entity_poly.pdbx_seq_one_letter_code
_entity_poly.pdbx_strand_id
1 'polypeptide(L)' 'MAALACDYIRSGYRRSRVERHMIYFRVTDYGIAVVRILHERMDASRHI' A
#
# COMPACT_ATOMS: atom_id res chain seq x y z
N MET A 1 4.12 9.88 -9.91
CA MET A 1 3.04 10.06 -8.91
C MET A 1 3.57 9.67 -7.54
N ALA A 2 3.33 10.48 -6.51
CA ALA A 2 3.74 10.17 -5.14
C ALA A 2 2.82 9.09 -4.53
N ALA A 3 3.37 8.20 -3.71
CA ALA A 3 2.58 7.20 -3.01
C ALA A 3 1.61 7.85 -2.02
N LEU A 4 0.37 7.37 -1.99
CA LEU A 4 -0.71 7.91 -1.17
C LEU A 4 -0.54 7.46 0.28
N ALA A 5 -0.75 8.37 1.22
CA ALA A 5 -0.86 8.02 2.63
C ALA A 5 -2.12 7.14 2.85
N CYS A 6 -2.00 6.14 3.71
CA CYS A 6 -3.11 5.29 4.12
C CYS A 6 -3.07 5.02 5.63
N ASP A 7 -2.91 6.11 6.40
CA ASP A 7 -2.84 6.08 7.86
C ASP A 7 -4.08 5.46 8.51
N TYR A 8 -5.22 5.45 7.81
CA TYR A 8 -6.45 4.76 8.22
C TYR A 8 -6.29 3.24 8.38
N ILE A 9 -5.29 2.63 7.73
CA ILE A 9 -4.92 1.21 7.93
C ILE A 9 -3.98 1.09 9.12
N ARG A 10 -2.93 1.90 9.13
CA ARG A 10 -1.96 2.04 10.22
C ARG A 10 -1.14 3.30 9.98
N SER A 11 -0.89 4.07 11.04
CA SER A 11 -0.07 5.29 10.98
C SER A 11 1.29 5.04 10.28
N GLY A 12 1.65 5.96 9.39
CA GLY A 12 2.90 5.91 8.61
C GLY A 12 2.86 4.99 7.40
N TYR A 13 1.72 4.32 7.13
CA TYR A 13 1.58 3.51 5.93
C TYR A 13 1.34 4.37 4.71
N ARG A 14 1.93 3.93 3.61
CA ARG A 14 1.72 4.44 2.27
C ARG A 14 1.35 3.29 1.36
N ARG A 15 0.61 3.62 0.30
CA ARG A 15 0.28 2.68 -0.76
C ARG A 15 0.58 3.24 -2.14
N SER A 16 0.97 2.36 -3.05
CA SER A 16 1.17 2.68 -4.46
C SER A 16 0.60 1.57 -5.33
N ARG A 17 -0.03 1.96 -6.45
CA ARG A 17 -0.49 1.03 -7.46
C ARG A 17 0.60 0.87 -8.52
N VAL A 18 0.97 -0.38 -8.79
CA VAL A 18 1.87 -0.75 -9.88
C VAL A 18 1.16 -1.82 -10.70
N GLU A 19 0.76 -1.47 -11.91
CA GLU A 19 -0.07 -2.31 -12.77
C GLU A 19 -1.33 -2.82 -12.02
N ARG A 20 -1.42 -4.14 -11.82
CA ARG A 20 -2.52 -4.84 -11.16
C ARG A 20 -2.21 -5.15 -9.69
N HIS A 21 -1.19 -4.53 -9.11
CA HIS A 21 -0.80 -4.74 -7.72
C HIS A 21 -0.90 -3.45 -6.89
N MET A 22 -1.39 -3.58 -5.67
CA MET A 22 -1.32 -2.57 -4.64
C MET A 22 -0.20 -2.93 -3.67
N ILE A 23 0.79 -2.05 -3.55
CA ILE A 23 1.93 -2.22 -2.64
C ILE A 23 1.67 -1.36 -1.40
N TYR A 24 1.67 -1.99 -0.22
CA TYR A 24 1.59 -1.33 1.08
C TYR A 24 2.97 -1.34 1.73
N PHE A 25 3.42 -0.17 2.19
CA PHE A 25 4.75 -0.01 2.75
C PHE A 25 4.79 1.12 3.77
N ARG A 26 5.89 1.21 4.53
CA ARG A 26 6.22 2.38 5.37
C ARG A 26 7.61 2.89 5.03
N VAL A 27 7.82 4.19 5.18
CA VAL A 27 9.15 4.79 5.12
C VAL A 27 9.82 4.58 6.48
N THR A 28 11.07 4.15 6.47
CA THR A 28 11.95 4.05 7.63
C THR A 28 13.14 4.97 7.42
N ASP A 29 13.91 5.20 8.47
CA ASP A 29 15.19 5.93 8.44
C ASP A 29 16.24 5.29 7.52
N TYR A 30 16.21 3.96 7.36
CA TYR A 30 17.11 3.22 6.47
C TYR A 30 16.51 2.86 5.10
N GLY A 31 15.28 3.29 4.78
CA GLY A 31 14.67 3.04 3.47
C GLY A 31 13.16 2.79 3.51
N ILE A 32 12.71 1.71 2.85
CA ILE A 32 11.29 1.34 2.75
C ILE A 32 11.11 -0.09 3.24
N ALA A 33 10.17 -0.29 4.17
CA ALA A 33 9.71 -1.62 4.54
C ALA A 33 8.44 -1.95 3.76
N VAL A 34 8.54 -2.90 2.82
CA VAL A 34 7.38 -3.45 2.09
C VAL A 34 6.64 -4.39 3.03
N VAL A 35 5.39 -4.06 3.32
CA VAL A 35 4.55 -4.80 4.28
C VAL A 35 3.71 -5.84 3.55
N ARG A 36 3.09 -5.46 2.43
CA ARG A 36 2.21 -6.35 1.68
C ARG A 36 2.14 -5.95 0.21
N ILE A 37 2.01 -6.92 -0.67
CA ILE A 37 1.67 -6.73 -2.07
C ILE A 37 0.37 -7.50 -2.32
N LEU A 38 -0.66 -6.82 -2.78
CA LEU A 38 -1.96 -7.41 -3.11
C LEU A 38 -2.21 -7.32 -4.60
N HIS A 39 -2.69 -8.41 -5.20
CA HIS A 39 -3.27 -8.33 -6.55
C HIS A 39 -4.62 -7.61 -6.50
N GLU A 40 -5.01 -6.89 -7.56
CA GLU A 40 -6.24 -6.07 -7.61
C GLU A 40 -7.53 -6.87 -7.38
N ARG A 41 -7.47 -8.19 -7.59
CA ARG A 41 -8.58 -9.13 -7.34
C ARG A 41 -8.76 -9.44 -5.85
N MET A 42 -7.77 -9.11 -5.02
CA MET A 42 -7.80 -9.27 -3.57
C MET A 42 -8.18 -7.97 -2.85
N ASP A 43 -8.48 -6.90 -3.59
CA ASP A 43 -8.88 -5.64 -2.99
C ASP A 43 -10.27 -5.79 -2.34
N ALA A 44 -10.32 -5.79 -1.01
CA ALA A 44 -11.54 -5.94 -0.23
C ALA A 44 -12.57 -4.84 -0.52
N SER A 45 -12.15 -3.67 -1.01
CA SER A 45 -13.06 -2.60 -1.43
C SER A 45 -13.87 -2.92 -2.69
N ARG A 46 -13.52 -3.98 -3.43
CA ARG A 46 -14.27 -4.45 -4.62
C ARG A 46 -15.34 -5.50 -4.30
N HIS A 47 -15.42 -6.02 -3.09
CA HIS A 47 -16.50 -6.92 -2.69
C HIS A 47 -17.63 -6.11 -2.05
N ILE A 48 -18.60 -5.74 -2.90
CA ILE A 48 -20.01 -5.56 -2.54
C ILE A 48 -20.81 -6.70 -3.15
#